data_AF-A0A9D9G2Y6-F1
#
_entry.id   AF-A0A9D9G2Y6-F1
#
_cell.length_a   1.000
_cell.length_b   1.000
_cell.length_c   1.000
_cell.angle_alpha   90.00
_cell.angle_beta   90.00
_cell.angle_gamma   90.00
#
_symmetry.space_group_name_H-M   'P 1'
#
loop_
_entity.id
_entity.type
_entity.pdbx_description
1 polymer ?
#
loop_
_entity_poly.entity_id
_entity_poly.type
_entity_poly.pdbx_seq_one_letter_code
_entity_poly.pdbx_strand_id
1 'polypeptide(L)'
;MQENGSPIENQNDDFTNTSSPEYEYSKWVDNQGDEVKNVFGFNSSAELVNGRAAMIGFLMLILTELVFSGRPVTSSIFGIN
;
A
#
# COMPACT_ATOMS: atom_id res chain seq x y z
N MET A 1 25.15 20.28 -53.46
CA MET A 1 24.30 19.73 -52.39
C MET A 1 24.97 18.49 -51.83
N GLN A 2 25.18 18.43 -50.52
CA GLN A 2 25.66 17.25 -49.81
C GLN A 2 24.47 16.35 -49.45
N GLU A 3 24.56 15.06 -49.73
CA GLU A 3 23.80 14.03 -49.00
C GLU A 3 24.78 12.91 -48.66
N ASN A 4 25.21 12.90 -47.39
CA ASN A 4 26.05 11.86 -46.83
C ASN A 4 25.11 10.81 -46.25
N GLY A 5 24.95 9.69 -46.97
CA GLY A 5 24.30 8.51 -46.43
C GLY A 5 25.25 7.71 -45.54
N SER A 6 24.81 7.36 -44.34
CA SER A 6 25.03 6.09 -43.63
C SER A 6 24.18 6.04 -42.35
N PRO A 7 23.69 4.86 -41.93
CA PRO A 7 22.65 4.72 -40.92
C PRO A 7 23.26 4.63 -39.51
N ILE A 8 22.76 5.44 -38.58
CA ILE A 8 23.09 5.29 -37.15
C ILE A 8 21.91 4.62 -36.45
N GLU A 9 22.06 3.31 -36.36
CA GLU A 9 21.58 2.39 -35.33
C GLU A 9 21.22 3.09 -34.00
N ASN A 10 19.96 2.96 -33.58
CA ASN A 10 19.55 3.26 -32.21
C ASN A 10 18.95 1.97 -31.62
N GLN A 11 19.83 1.01 -31.39
CA GLN A 11 19.61 -0.07 -30.44
C GLN A 11 19.97 0.49 -29.07
N ASN A 12 18.96 0.91 -28.32
CA ASN A 12 19.05 1.02 -26.86
C ASN A 12 18.18 -0.09 -26.26
N ASP A 13 18.52 -1.32 -26.61
CA ASP A 13 18.20 -2.55 -25.91
C ASP A 13 19.34 -2.86 -24.92
N ASP A 14 19.64 -1.92 -24.00
CA ASP A 14 20.62 -2.20 -22.95
C ASP A 14 19.93 -2.65 -21.67
N PHE A 15 19.74 -3.96 -21.62
CA PHE A 15 19.33 -4.76 -20.48
C PHE A 15 20.45 -4.76 -19.43
N THR A 16 20.72 -3.64 -18.75
CA THR A 16 21.77 -3.56 -17.72
C THR A 16 21.30 -2.61 -16.60
N ASN A 17 21.31 -2.88 -15.30
CA ASN A 17 21.81 -3.98 -14.48
C ASN A 17 20.89 -4.10 -13.26
N THR A 18 20.13 -5.19 -13.11
CA THR A 18 19.52 -5.54 -11.81
C THR A 18 20.57 -6.27 -10.97
N SER A 19 21.57 -5.54 -10.51
CA SER A 19 22.64 -6.06 -9.65
C SER A 19 22.73 -5.25 -8.36
N SER A 20 21.69 -5.33 -7.55
CA SER A 20 21.73 -5.07 -6.11
C SER A 20 20.84 -6.12 -5.46
N PRO A 21 21.32 -6.94 -4.51
CA PRO A 21 20.42 -7.75 -3.71
C PRO A 21 19.74 -6.79 -2.73
N GLU A 22 18.77 -6.03 -3.24
CA GLU A 22 17.90 -5.24 -2.41
C GLU A 22 16.98 -6.24 -1.73
N TYR A 23 17.19 -6.39 -0.42
CA TYR A 23 16.32 -7.10 0.52
C TYR A 23 14.86 -7.01 0.04
N GLU A 24 14.32 -8.18 -0.30
CA GLU A 24 13.14 -8.36 -1.14
C GLU A 24 11.88 -7.82 -0.45
N TYR A 25 11.62 -6.52 -0.59
CA TYR A 25 10.34 -5.93 -0.24
C TYR A 25 9.35 -6.22 -1.37
N SER A 26 8.24 -6.87 -1.04
CA SER A 26 7.15 -7.14 -1.98
C SER A 26 6.65 -5.83 -2.57
N LYS A 27 6.98 -5.60 -3.83
CA LYS A 27 6.68 -4.38 -4.55
C LYS A 27 5.44 -4.60 -5.40
N TRP A 28 4.45 -3.73 -5.24
CA TRP A 28 3.29 -3.75 -6.10
C TRP A 28 3.68 -3.21 -7.47
N VAL A 29 3.37 -3.98 -8.51
CA VAL A 29 3.64 -3.64 -9.92
C VAL A 29 2.32 -3.55 -10.68
N ASP A 30 2.26 -2.66 -11.67
CA ASP A 30 1.14 -2.62 -12.60
C ASP A 30 1.23 -3.76 -13.64
N ASN A 31 0.29 -3.80 -14.57
CA ASN A 31 0.29 -4.81 -15.64
C ASN A 31 1.43 -4.64 -16.66
N GLN A 32 2.18 -3.54 -16.60
CA GLN A 32 3.33 -3.22 -17.45
C GLN A 32 4.66 -3.49 -16.72
N GLY A 33 4.62 -3.89 -15.45
CA GLY A 33 5.80 -4.16 -14.62
C GLY A 33 6.34 -2.91 -13.92
N ASP A 34 5.68 -1.77 -14.08
CA ASP A 34 6.07 -0.52 -13.45
C ASP A 34 5.66 -0.49 -11.99
N GLU A 35 6.47 0.18 -11.17
CA GLU A 35 6.21 0.30 -9.75
C GLU A 35 4.98 1.16 -9.46
N VAL A 36 4.02 0.60 -8.73
CA VAL A 36 2.87 1.36 -8.25
C VAL A 36 3.04 1.68 -6.78
N LYS A 37 3.53 2.89 -6.53
CA LYS A 37 3.70 3.42 -5.18
C LYS A 37 2.38 3.58 -4.43
N ASN A 38 1.29 3.87 -5.15
CA ASN A 38 -0.04 4.08 -4.57
C ASN A 38 -0.97 2.93 -4.99
N VAL A 39 -0.97 1.86 -4.20
CA VAL A 39 -1.93 0.78 -4.37
C VAL A 39 -3.22 1.05 -3.61
N PHE A 40 -4.34 0.72 -4.27
CA PHE A 40 -5.71 0.66 -3.75
C PHE A 40 -5.95 1.32 -2.38
N GLY A 41 -6.24 2.63 -2.36
CA GLY A 41 -6.73 3.33 -1.15
C GLY A 41 -5.74 3.48 0.01
N PHE A 42 -4.56 2.86 -0.05
CA PHE A 42 -3.48 3.01 0.94
C PHE A 42 -2.60 4.19 0.55
N ASN A 43 -3.13 5.39 0.81
CA ASN A 43 -2.37 6.64 0.79
C ASN A 43 -2.02 7.05 2.22
N SER A 44 -0.93 7.78 2.42
CA SER A 44 -0.46 8.19 3.76
C SER A 44 -1.52 8.97 4.56
N SER A 45 -2.35 9.77 3.89
CA SER A 45 -3.50 10.43 4.53
C SER A 45 -4.59 9.44 4.97
N ALA A 46 -4.87 8.42 4.18
CA ALA A 46 -5.87 7.39 4.51
C ALA A 46 -5.40 6.52 5.68
N GLU A 47 -4.13 6.15 5.70
CA GLU A 47 -3.51 5.43 6.82
C GLU A 47 -3.62 6.21 8.12
N LEU A 48 -3.32 7.52 8.08
CA LEU A 48 -3.39 8.39 9.27
C LEU A 48 -4.83 8.53 9.79
N VAL A 49 -5.80 8.73 8.90
CA VAL A 49 -7.21 8.88 9.29
C VAL A 49 -7.76 7.55 9.81
N ASN A 50 -7.49 6.44 9.12
CA ASN A 50 -7.91 5.10 9.56
C ASN A 50 -7.28 4.73 10.90
N GLY A 51 -6.01 5.06 11.10
CA GLY A 51 -5.32 4.86 12.38
C GLY A 51 -5.97 5.64 13.53
N ARG A 52 -6.32 6.91 13.32
CA ARG A 52 -7.03 7.73 14.33
C ARG A 52 -8.42 7.19 14.64
N ALA A 53 -9.18 6.82 13.61
CA ALA A 53 -10.48 6.21 13.78
C ALA A 53 -10.39 4.90 14.59
N ALA A 54 -9.37 4.07 14.31
CA ALA A 54 -9.11 2.85 15.06
C ALA A 54 -8.78 3.10 16.54
N MET A 55 -7.95 4.10 16.85
CA MET A 55 -7.63 4.47 18.24
C MET A 55 -8.87 4.91 19.02
N ILE A 56 -9.72 5.75 18.41
CA ILE A 56 -10.98 6.19 19.02
C ILE A 56 -11.96 5.02 19.16
N GLY A 57 -12.08 4.17 18.15
CA GLY A 57 -12.92 2.98 18.20
C GLY A 57 -12.52 2.04 19.33
N PHE A 58 -11.22 1.75 19.47
CA PHE A 58 -10.70 0.94 20.57
C PHE A 58 -10.97 1.56 21.95
N LEU A 59 -10.73 2.86 22.10
CA LEU A 59 -11.06 3.57 23.35
C LEU A 59 -12.55 3.47 23.68
N MET A 60 -13.42 3.63 22.69
CA MET A 60 -14.87 3.52 22.89
C MET A 60 -15.30 2.10 23.26
N LEU A 61 -14.64 1.06 22.73
CA LEU A 61 -14.90 -0.32 23.14
C LEU A 61 -14.61 -0.52 24.63
N ILE A 62 -13.47 -0.02 25.13
CA ILE A 62 -13.13 -0.10 26.57
C ILE A 62 -14.13 0.69 27.42
N LEU A 63 -14.46 1.92 27.01
CA LEU A 63 -15.38 2.78 27.78
C LEU A 63 -16.78 2.18 27.85
N THR A 64 -17.28 1.64 26.75
CA THR A 64 -18.60 1.01 26.71
C THR A 64 -18.62 -0.26 27.55
N GLU A 65 -17.58 -1.10 27.51
CA GLU A 65 -17.48 -2.26 28.40
C GLU A 65 -17.54 -1.85 29.89
N LEU A 66 -16.83 -0.78 30.27
CA LEU A 66 -16.82 -0.28 31.64
C LEU A 66 -18.20 0.29 32.06
N VAL A 67 -18.85 1.06 31.20
CA VAL A 67 -20.16 1.68 31.48
C VAL A 67 -21.29 0.64 31.51
N PHE A 68 -21.25 -0.37 30.65
CA PHE A 68 -22.28 -1.43 30.55
C PHE A 68 -22.01 -2.64 31.46
N SER A 69 -21.27 -2.44 32.56
CA SER A 69 -21.04 -3.44 33.63
C SER A 69 -20.29 -4.70 33.17
N GLY A 70 -19.29 -4.55 32.30
CA GLY A 70 -18.39 -5.63 31.90
C GLY A 70 -18.98 -6.61 30.89
N ARG A 71 -20.09 -6.26 30.23
CA ARG A 71 -20.56 -7.04 29.08
C ARG A 71 -19.68 -6.72 27.87
N PRO A 72 -19.02 -7.73 27.27
CA PRO A 72 -18.16 -7.49 26.13
C PRO A 72 -19.00 -6.97 24.96
N VAL A 73 -18.54 -5.88 24.35
CA VAL A 73 -19.24 -5.22 23.23
C VAL A 73 -19.41 -6.17 22.03
N THR A 74 -18.53 -7.16 21.92
CA THR A 74 -18.59 -8.22 20.90
C THR A 74 -19.86 -9.06 21.01
N SER A 75 -20.38 -9.32 22.21
CA SER A 75 -21.65 -10.04 22.38
C SER A 75 -22.83 -9.24 21.82
N SER A 76 -22.81 -7.91 21.91
CA SER A 76 -23.85 -7.03 21.38
C SER A 76 -23.79 -6.89 19.85
N ILE A 77 -22.60 -6.92 19.25
CA ILE A 77 -22.41 -6.77 17.80
C ILE A 77 -22.62 -8.08 17.06
N PHE A 78 -22.13 -9.20 17.61
CA PHE A 78 -22.15 -10.50 16.94
C PHE A 78 -23.25 -11.44 17.47
N GLY A 79 -23.95 -11.05 18.53
CA GLY A 79 -25.06 -11.84 19.10
C GLY A 79 -24.64 -13.19 19.69
N ILE A 80 -23.34 -13.40 19.92
CA ILE A 80 -22.78 -14.64 20.43
C ILE A 80 -22.81 -14.59 21.97
N ASN A 81 -23.48 -15.57 22.57
CA ASN A 81 -23.75 -15.68 24.00
C ASN A 81 -23.13 -16.95 24.57
#